data_AF-A0A9W4ML14-F1
#
_entry.id   AF-A0A9W4ML14-F1
#
_cell.length_a   1.000
_cell.length_b   1.000
_cell.length_c   1.000
_cell.angle_alpha   90.00
_cell.angle_beta   90.00
_cell.angle_gamma   90.00
#
_symmetry.space_group_name_H-M   'P 1'
#
loop_
_entity.id
_entity.type
_entity.pdbx_description
1 polymer ?
#
loop_
_entity_poly.entity_id
_entity_poly.type
_entity_poly.pdbx_seq_one_letter_code
_entity_poly.pdbx_strand_id
1 'polypeptide(L)'
;MAVFPFNLKCSAVIVMVTALMAAIVFALGHDIFYRSLDGRTVMNDQPLKFWISSLNVSDQQIYISLGTLFAFSVRSFVGISVSTAFDQLAWKSINGKTTQIGVIDDLLSALKNGFTFFNLQLWKRFPISMTLGIICWILPITSMISPATLSVHLSPANEHLLRRVPRIDFSSANFVNFLSFKLSNPTTGRTAWMTWYGSTAPETQRIVKSVAAQGKILPMEPPAVKSSWSMEFHGPTLVCDHVNNTVNDYFTQNVAQAMNNPIIYAEGGSLYHNYRYLSWTPDSDDLIGSTPFYQFQENGTRMWRLRSFQPGPGSVDSFNQTAIDLNPRNPLNEGSPLSVSVAIFPPVPGCNDSDGASKRQRSNLHQSEIIHCSLHNASYQASFNYINGDQRISVKDRKVLNGISYIEGISNADLDTGLSYSNVSFMYSPRLIESLSYQSIMEAFSEVLSGMITAAEFVAQDQKGDQTVTIRGLQLNTTVVSTKLMDTKEMKIL
;
A
#
# COMPACT_ATOMS: atom_id res chain seq x y z
N MET A 1 -23.96 -48.71 49.07
CA MET A 1 -24.35 -48.15 50.38
C MET A 1 -23.32 -47.08 50.71
N ALA A 2 -23.60 -45.83 50.35
CA ALA A 2 -22.78 -44.69 50.76
C ALA A 2 -23.41 -44.13 52.04
N VAL A 3 -22.64 -44.12 53.13
CA VAL A 3 -23.09 -43.61 54.43
C VAL A 3 -22.89 -42.09 54.41
N PHE A 4 -23.98 -41.34 54.36
CA PHE A 4 -23.97 -39.89 54.60
C PHE A 4 -24.05 -39.62 56.12
N PRO A 5 -23.32 -38.62 56.64
CA PRO A 5 -23.16 -38.41 58.09
C PRO A 5 -24.27 -37.58 58.74
N PHE A 6 -25.40 -37.33 58.06
CA PHE A 6 -26.51 -36.55 58.63
C PHE A 6 -27.74 -37.40 58.81
N ASN A 7 -28.11 -37.60 60.07
CA ASN A 7 -29.30 -38.30 60.55
C ASN A 7 -30.55 -37.43 60.31
N LEU A 8 -30.83 -37.12 59.04
CA LEU A 8 -32.05 -36.46 58.60
C LEU A 8 -33.11 -37.54 58.36
N LYS A 9 -34.15 -37.58 59.21
CA LYS A 9 -35.42 -38.27 58.89
C LYS A 9 -36.15 -37.50 57.78
N CYS A 10 -35.53 -37.36 56.61
CA CYS A 10 -36.16 -36.77 55.44
C CYS A 10 -37.03 -37.83 54.77
N SER A 11 -38.29 -37.49 54.49
CA SER A 11 -39.15 -38.31 53.65
C SER A 11 -38.44 -38.59 52.31
N ALA A 12 -38.49 -39.83 51.84
CA ALA A 12 -37.88 -40.22 50.56
C ALA A 12 -38.30 -39.31 49.40
N VAL A 13 -39.54 -38.81 49.45
CA VAL A 13 -40.09 -37.83 48.50
C VAL A 13 -39.28 -36.53 48.48
N ILE A 14 -38.87 -36.02 49.65
CA ILE A 14 -38.09 -34.79 49.75
C ILE A 14 -36.70 -35.01 49.13
N VAL A 15 -36.06 -36.16 49.39
CA VAL A 15 -34.75 -36.50 48.83
C VAL A 15 -34.81 -36.59 47.31
N MET A 16 -35.83 -37.25 46.76
CA MET A 16 -36.01 -37.36 45.30
C MET A 16 -36.21 -36.00 44.64
N VAL A 17 -37.14 -35.20 45.16
CA VAL A 17 -37.52 -33.92 44.55
C VAL A 17 -36.36 -32.92 44.64
N THR A 18 -35.68 -32.83 45.79
CA THR A 18 -34.55 -31.91 45.96
C THR A 18 -33.35 -32.31 45.10
N ALA A 19 -33.03 -33.60 45.02
CA ALA A 19 -31.95 -34.08 44.16
C ALA A 19 -32.26 -33.85 42.67
N LEU A 20 -33.51 -34.10 42.23
CA LEU A 20 -33.92 -33.82 40.85
C LEU A 20 -33.84 -32.33 40.51
N MET A 21 -34.31 -31.46 41.41
CA MET A 21 -34.22 -30.00 41.22
C MET A 21 -32.77 -29.52 41.14
N ALA A 22 -31.90 -30.02 42.02
CA ALA A 22 -30.48 -29.72 41.98
C ALA A 22 -29.86 -30.16 40.64
N ALA A 23 -30.19 -31.35 40.15
CA ALA A 23 -29.71 -31.83 38.86
C ALA A 23 -30.14 -30.93 37.68
N ILE A 24 -31.40 -30.46 37.68
CA ILE A 24 -31.89 -29.53 36.65
C ILE A 24 -31.11 -28.21 36.70
N VAL A 25 -30.88 -27.66 37.89
CA VAL A 25 -30.12 -26.41 38.06
C VAL A 25 -28.69 -26.57 37.53
N PHE A 26 -28.00 -27.66 37.86
CA PHE A 26 -26.65 -27.91 37.34
C PHE A 26 -26.62 -28.15 35.82
N ALA A 27 -27.64 -28.81 35.26
CA ALA A 27 -27.76 -29.02 33.81
C ALA A 27 -27.98 -27.70 33.05
N LEU A 28 -28.86 -26.84 33.56
CA LEU A 28 -29.05 -25.49 33.00
C LEU A 28 -27.79 -24.64 33.14
N GLY A 29 -27.11 -24.73 34.28
CA GLY A 29 -25.82 -24.07 34.50
C GLY A 29 -24.76 -24.51 33.48
N HIS A 30 -24.71 -25.81 33.17
CA HIS A 30 -23.82 -26.37 32.15
C HIS A 30 -24.11 -25.80 30.75
N ASP A 31 -25.37 -25.80 30.32
CA ASP A 31 -25.78 -25.27 29.00
C ASP A 31 -25.51 -23.76 28.90
N ILE A 32 -25.88 -22.97 29.92
CA ILE A 32 -25.61 -21.52 29.95
C ILE A 32 -24.10 -21.24 29.91
N PHE A 33 -23.31 -22.01 30.67
CA PHE A 33 -21.86 -21.87 30.67
C PHE A 33 -21.25 -22.18 29.30
N TYR A 34 -21.67 -23.26 28.65
CA TYR A 34 -21.15 -23.64 27.33
C TYR A 34 -21.56 -22.64 26.25
N ARG A 35 -22.82 -22.16 26.27
CA ARG A 35 -23.25 -21.06 25.39
C ARG A 35 -22.48 -19.78 25.61
N SER A 36 -22.06 -19.49 26.85
CA SER A 36 -21.26 -18.30 27.14
C SER A 36 -19.85 -18.35 26.53
N LEU A 37 -19.32 -19.57 26.32
CA LEU A 37 -18.01 -19.83 25.73
C LEU A 37 -18.06 -19.94 24.20
N ASP A 38 -19.24 -20.16 23.62
CA ASP A 38 -19.41 -20.26 22.18
C ASP A 38 -18.97 -18.97 21.46
N GLY A 39 -18.17 -19.13 20.41
CA GLY A 39 -17.60 -18.02 19.64
C GLY A 39 -16.53 -17.17 20.36
N ARG A 40 -16.11 -17.50 21.58
CA ARG A 40 -15.03 -16.77 22.28
C ARG A 40 -13.65 -17.30 21.91
N THR A 41 -12.71 -16.39 21.72
CA THR A 41 -11.29 -16.71 21.51
C THR A 41 -10.65 -17.19 22.81
N VAL A 42 -9.78 -18.21 22.72
CA VAL A 42 -8.91 -18.68 23.81
C VAL A 42 -7.80 -17.64 24.05
N MET A 43 -8.16 -16.47 24.58
CA MET A 43 -7.21 -15.38 24.87
C MET A 43 -6.70 -15.49 26.31
N ASN A 44 -5.38 -15.41 26.47
CA ASN A 44 -4.61 -15.50 27.73
C ASN A 44 -4.87 -14.38 28.77
N ASP A 45 -5.85 -13.49 28.57
CA ASP A 45 -6.04 -12.25 29.36
C ASP A 45 -7.49 -11.99 29.79
N GLN A 46 -8.20 -13.03 30.23
CA GLN A 46 -9.52 -12.86 30.84
C GLN A 46 -9.48 -12.61 32.36
N PRO A 47 -10.50 -11.91 32.93
CA PRO A 47 -10.53 -11.42 34.31
C PRO A 47 -10.55 -12.50 35.41
N LEU A 48 -10.60 -13.79 35.04
CA LEU A 48 -10.54 -14.92 35.99
C LEU A 48 -9.13 -15.13 36.57
N LYS A 49 -8.11 -14.47 36.01
CA LYS A 49 -6.72 -14.45 36.51
C LYS A 49 -6.62 -13.90 37.95
N PHE A 50 -7.54 -13.03 38.36
CA PHE A 50 -7.52 -12.40 39.68
C PHE A 50 -7.79 -13.37 40.84
N TRP A 51 -8.61 -14.41 40.62
CA TRP A 51 -8.97 -15.37 41.68
C TRP A 51 -8.07 -16.62 41.68
N ILE A 52 -7.32 -16.87 40.61
CA ILE A 52 -6.67 -18.16 40.32
C ILE A 52 -5.15 -18.03 40.08
N SER A 53 -4.56 -16.85 40.32
CA SER A 53 -3.11 -16.61 40.14
C SER A 53 -2.18 -17.52 40.95
N SER A 54 -2.70 -18.30 41.91
CA SER A 54 -1.91 -19.29 42.67
C SER A 54 -1.82 -20.68 42.02
N LEU A 55 -2.58 -20.95 40.95
CA LEU A 55 -2.64 -22.24 40.26
C LEU A 55 -2.26 -22.01 38.79
N ASN A 56 -0.99 -22.18 38.46
CA ASN A 56 -0.40 -21.97 37.13
C ASN A 56 -0.97 -22.96 36.08
N VAL A 57 -2.22 -22.78 35.68
CA VAL A 57 -3.00 -23.70 34.83
C VAL A 57 -3.53 -22.96 33.60
N SER A 58 -3.52 -23.63 32.44
CA SER A 58 -4.06 -23.10 31.18
C SER A 58 -5.58 -22.88 31.26
N ASP A 59 -6.07 -21.77 30.71
CA ASP A 59 -7.50 -21.40 30.66
C ASP A 59 -8.36 -22.53 30.06
N GLN A 60 -7.83 -23.23 29.05
CA GLN A 60 -8.53 -24.35 28.42
C GLN A 60 -8.76 -25.52 29.40
N GLN A 61 -7.79 -25.82 30.25
CA GLN A 61 -7.89 -26.90 31.22
C GLN A 61 -8.92 -26.57 32.31
N ILE A 62 -9.05 -25.28 32.66
CA ILE A 62 -10.05 -24.81 33.62
C ILE A 62 -11.47 -24.97 33.05
N TYR A 63 -11.71 -24.55 31.81
CA TYR A 63 -13.04 -24.67 31.20
C TYR A 63 -13.49 -26.12 31.05
N ILE A 64 -12.58 -27.01 30.65
CA ILE A 64 -12.87 -28.46 30.58
C ILE A 64 -13.12 -29.05 31.97
N SER A 65 -12.34 -28.62 32.98
CA SER A 65 -12.53 -29.07 34.37
C SER A 65 -13.88 -28.63 34.94
N LEU A 66 -14.29 -27.38 34.70
CA LEU A 66 -15.59 -26.87 35.14
C LEU A 66 -16.76 -27.59 34.46
N GLY A 67 -16.66 -27.83 33.15
CA GLY A 67 -17.64 -28.64 32.40
C GLY A 67 -17.75 -30.06 32.93
N THR A 68 -16.62 -30.66 33.33
CA THR A 68 -16.56 -31.97 33.97
C THR A 68 -17.23 -31.96 35.35
N LEU A 69 -16.98 -30.95 36.16
CA LEU A 69 -17.60 -30.78 37.47
C LEU A 69 -19.13 -30.69 37.37
N PHE A 70 -19.65 -29.91 36.42
CA PHE A 70 -21.09 -29.86 36.16
C PHE A 70 -21.65 -31.22 35.74
N ALA A 71 -21.01 -31.91 34.80
CA ALA A 71 -21.45 -33.22 34.31
C ALA A 71 -21.47 -34.28 35.42
N PHE A 72 -20.46 -34.32 36.28
CA PHE A 72 -20.42 -35.21 37.46
C PHE A 72 -21.45 -34.84 38.52
N SER A 73 -21.73 -33.55 38.71
CA SER A 73 -22.75 -33.09 39.66
C SER A 73 -24.15 -33.53 39.21
N VAL A 74 -24.50 -33.32 37.94
CA VAL A 74 -25.77 -33.79 37.36
C VAL A 74 -25.91 -35.30 37.52
N ARG A 75 -24.87 -36.07 37.15
CA ARG A 75 -24.85 -37.54 37.33
C ARG A 75 -25.10 -37.94 38.78
N SER A 76 -24.46 -37.27 39.73
CA SER A 76 -24.56 -37.62 41.15
C SER A 76 -25.97 -37.36 41.69
N PHE A 77 -26.54 -36.19 41.40
CA PHE A 77 -27.88 -35.84 41.88
C PHE A 77 -28.99 -36.65 41.20
N VAL A 78 -28.92 -36.88 39.89
CA VAL A 78 -29.87 -37.78 39.20
C VAL A 78 -29.74 -39.21 39.73
N GLY A 79 -28.51 -39.69 39.97
CA GLY A 79 -28.26 -41.01 40.54
C GLY A 79 -28.91 -41.19 41.92
N ILE A 80 -28.78 -40.19 42.80
CA ILE A 80 -29.43 -40.19 44.13
C ILE A 80 -30.96 -40.22 43.97
N SER A 81 -31.54 -39.40 43.10
CA SER A 81 -32.98 -39.35 42.87
C SER A 81 -33.53 -40.69 42.34
N VAL A 82 -32.88 -41.25 41.31
CA VAL A 82 -33.30 -42.49 40.64
C VAL A 82 -33.10 -43.71 41.55
N SER A 83 -31.99 -43.79 42.28
CA SER A 83 -31.75 -44.85 43.27
C SER A 83 -32.79 -44.83 44.38
N THR A 84 -33.14 -43.65 44.90
CA THR A 84 -34.17 -43.52 45.94
C THR A 84 -35.54 -43.92 45.38
N ALA A 85 -35.85 -43.58 44.12
CA ALA A 85 -37.07 -44.00 43.42
C ALA A 85 -37.16 -45.48 43.20
N PHE A 86 -36.05 -46.10 42.83
CA PHE A 86 -35.95 -47.53 42.70
C PHE A 86 -36.30 -48.24 44.01
N ASP A 87 -35.69 -47.83 45.12
CA ASP A 87 -35.91 -48.45 46.43
C ASP A 87 -37.38 -48.31 46.88
N GLN A 88 -37.97 -47.11 46.75
CA GLN A 88 -39.37 -46.88 47.14
C GLN A 88 -40.36 -47.70 46.31
N LEU A 89 -40.13 -47.80 45.00
CA LEU A 89 -40.98 -48.58 44.11
C LEU A 89 -40.79 -50.09 44.31
N ALA A 90 -39.57 -50.54 44.58
CA ALA A 90 -39.29 -51.93 44.91
C ALA A 90 -40.05 -52.35 46.17
N TRP A 91 -39.91 -51.61 47.27
CA TRP A 91 -40.61 -51.91 48.53
C TRP A 91 -42.14 -51.80 48.42
N LYS A 92 -42.64 -50.80 47.70
CA LYS A 92 -44.09 -50.67 47.44
C LYS A 92 -44.64 -51.86 46.66
N SER A 93 -43.89 -52.36 45.69
CA SER A 93 -44.32 -53.49 44.85
C SER A 93 -44.26 -54.83 45.60
N ILE A 94 -43.28 -55.01 46.50
CA ILE A 94 -43.15 -56.18 47.39
C ILE A 94 -44.33 -56.25 48.38
N ASN A 95 -44.72 -55.14 48.99
CA ASN A 95 -45.83 -55.11 49.95
C ASN A 95 -47.21 -55.36 49.32
N GLY A 96 -47.35 -55.17 48.00
CA GLY A 96 -48.66 -55.26 47.32
C GLY A 96 -49.02 -56.63 46.76
N LYS A 97 -48.08 -57.58 46.64
CA LYS A 97 -48.28 -58.87 45.96
C LYS A 97 -47.41 -59.98 46.56
N THR A 98 -47.90 -61.23 46.59
CA THR A 98 -47.08 -62.39 46.98
C THR A 98 -46.03 -62.67 45.89
N THR A 99 -44.75 -62.52 46.24
CA THR A 99 -43.59 -62.68 45.36
C THR A 99 -42.61 -63.70 45.90
N GLN A 100 -42.04 -64.53 45.03
CA GLN A 100 -40.99 -65.48 45.39
C GLN A 100 -39.73 -64.72 45.81
N ILE A 101 -39.07 -65.16 46.89
CA ILE A 101 -37.92 -64.49 47.49
C ILE A 101 -36.76 -64.27 46.49
N GLY A 102 -36.53 -65.20 45.56
CA GLY A 102 -35.48 -65.08 44.55
C GLY A 102 -35.70 -63.94 43.55
N VAL A 103 -36.96 -63.65 43.19
CA VAL A 103 -37.28 -62.52 42.29
C VAL A 103 -37.10 -61.17 42.99
N ILE A 104 -37.30 -61.13 44.31
CA ILE A 104 -37.04 -59.94 45.13
C ILE A 104 -35.54 -59.70 45.25
N ASP A 105 -34.76 -60.76 45.45
CA ASP A 105 -33.29 -60.67 45.52
C ASP A 105 -32.71 -60.22 44.18
N ASP A 106 -33.16 -60.80 43.06
CA ASP A 106 -32.78 -60.37 41.72
C ASP A 106 -33.14 -58.89 41.45
N LEU A 107 -34.30 -58.44 41.92
CA LEU A 107 -34.74 -57.04 41.79
C LEU A 107 -33.82 -56.11 42.59
N LEU A 108 -33.56 -56.38 43.87
CA LEU A 108 -32.69 -55.54 44.70
C LEU A 108 -31.21 -55.63 44.27
N SER A 109 -30.82 -56.73 43.65
CA SER A 109 -29.50 -56.91 43.05
C SER A 109 -29.33 -56.10 41.76
N ALA A 110 -30.39 -55.64 41.10
CA ALA A 110 -30.31 -54.98 39.80
C ALA A 110 -29.51 -53.65 39.77
N LEU A 111 -29.50 -52.91 40.89
CA LEU A 111 -28.65 -51.73 41.02
C LEU A 111 -27.16 -52.07 41.21
N LYS A 112 -26.85 -53.30 41.64
CA LYS A 112 -25.47 -53.77 41.91
C LYS A 112 -24.92 -54.65 40.78
N ASN A 113 -25.79 -55.40 40.11
CA ASN A 113 -25.46 -56.35 39.06
C ASN A 113 -26.26 -56.06 37.79
N GLY A 114 -25.62 -55.39 36.83
CA GLY A 114 -26.25 -55.00 35.55
C GLY A 114 -26.67 -56.18 34.67
N PHE A 115 -26.17 -57.39 34.89
CA PHE A 115 -26.59 -58.56 34.10
C PHE A 115 -28.03 -59.01 34.42
N THR A 116 -28.59 -58.61 35.54
CA THR A 116 -29.98 -58.90 35.93
C THR A 116 -31.01 -58.22 35.01
N PHE A 117 -30.63 -57.15 34.28
CA PHE A 117 -31.52 -56.49 33.31
C PHE A 117 -31.85 -57.35 32.09
N PHE A 118 -31.08 -58.41 31.81
CA PHE A 118 -31.40 -59.38 30.75
C PHE A 118 -32.53 -60.34 31.12
N ASN A 119 -32.96 -60.37 32.39
CA ASN A 119 -34.05 -61.23 32.82
C ASN A 119 -35.42 -60.60 32.45
N LEU A 120 -35.99 -61.06 31.34
CA LEU A 120 -37.29 -60.65 30.82
C LEU A 120 -38.47 -60.86 31.80
N GLN A 121 -38.32 -61.78 32.77
CA GLN A 121 -39.35 -62.04 33.78
C GLN A 121 -39.48 -60.87 34.76
N LEU A 122 -38.37 -60.21 35.13
CA LEU A 122 -38.40 -59.00 35.96
C LEU A 122 -39.02 -57.82 35.22
N TRP A 123 -38.75 -57.66 33.92
CA TRP A 123 -39.34 -56.61 33.09
C TRP A 123 -40.86 -56.69 33.01
N LYS A 124 -41.42 -57.89 32.85
CA LYS A 124 -42.88 -58.08 32.83
C LYS A 124 -43.54 -57.74 34.16
N ARG A 125 -42.83 -57.89 35.28
CA ARG A 125 -43.41 -57.77 36.63
C ARG A 125 -43.12 -56.42 37.29
N PHE A 126 -41.97 -55.80 37.03
CA PHE A 126 -41.51 -54.53 37.61
C PHE A 126 -40.94 -53.59 36.53
N PRO A 127 -41.73 -53.20 35.50
CA PRO A 127 -41.22 -52.43 34.36
C PRO A 127 -40.63 -51.08 34.76
N ILE A 128 -41.27 -50.37 35.71
CA ILE A 128 -40.84 -49.02 36.13
C ILE A 128 -39.50 -49.08 36.88
N SER A 129 -39.34 -50.01 37.82
CA SER A 129 -38.07 -50.20 38.54
C SER A 129 -36.94 -50.60 37.58
N MET A 130 -37.21 -51.42 36.56
CA MET A 130 -36.20 -51.75 35.55
C MET A 130 -35.80 -50.56 34.69
N THR A 131 -36.74 -49.69 34.30
CA THR A 131 -36.40 -48.46 33.57
C THR A 131 -35.53 -47.51 34.40
N LEU A 132 -35.81 -47.35 35.70
CA LEU A 132 -34.98 -46.56 36.62
C LEU A 132 -33.59 -47.18 36.79
N GLY A 133 -33.52 -48.51 36.88
CA GLY A 133 -32.25 -49.25 36.91
C GLY A 133 -31.39 -49.00 35.68
N ILE A 134 -31.95 -49.06 34.47
CA ILE A 134 -31.23 -48.72 33.24
C ILE A 134 -30.72 -47.28 33.25
N ILE A 135 -31.56 -46.33 33.68
CA ILE A 135 -31.15 -44.92 33.77
C ILE A 135 -29.90 -44.82 34.67
N CYS A 136 -29.89 -45.46 35.85
CA CYS A 136 -28.71 -45.51 36.72
C CYS A 136 -27.45 -46.04 36.02
N TRP A 137 -27.58 -47.02 35.14
CA TRP A 137 -26.45 -47.60 34.39
C TRP A 137 -26.00 -46.77 33.17
N ILE A 138 -26.86 -45.91 32.61
CA ILE A 138 -26.52 -45.00 31.50
C ILE A 138 -25.87 -43.70 31.99
N LEU A 139 -26.18 -43.24 33.22
CA LEU A 139 -25.64 -42.01 33.79
C LEU A 139 -24.10 -41.86 33.74
N PRO A 140 -23.28 -42.93 33.91
CA PRO A 140 -21.84 -42.82 33.74
C PRO A 140 -21.42 -42.40 32.33
N ILE A 141 -22.10 -42.88 31.30
CA ILE A 141 -21.80 -42.60 29.90
C ILE A 141 -22.09 -41.13 29.58
N THR A 142 -23.24 -40.61 30.04
CA THR A 142 -23.62 -39.22 29.80
C THR A 142 -22.61 -38.25 30.43
N SER A 143 -22.11 -38.54 31.63
CA SER A 143 -21.09 -37.70 32.30
C SER A 143 -19.73 -37.68 31.58
N MET A 144 -19.43 -38.70 30.77
CA MET A 144 -18.16 -38.79 30.04
C MET A 144 -18.20 -38.02 28.71
N ILE A 145 -19.36 -37.96 28.06
CA ILE A 145 -19.52 -37.31 26.75
C ILE A 145 -19.70 -35.80 26.90
N SER A 146 -20.40 -35.34 27.95
CA SER A 146 -20.69 -33.91 28.14
C SER A 146 -19.45 -32.98 28.11
N PRO A 147 -18.30 -33.31 28.74
CA PRO A 147 -17.11 -32.47 28.65
C PRO A 147 -16.55 -32.32 27.23
N ALA A 148 -16.69 -33.37 26.41
CA ALA A 148 -16.19 -33.41 25.03
C ALA A 148 -17.05 -32.61 24.02
N THR A 149 -18.17 -32.02 24.47
CA THR A 149 -19.04 -31.21 23.59
C THR A 149 -18.49 -29.82 23.30
N LEU A 150 -17.42 -29.38 24.00
CA LEU A 150 -16.69 -28.15 23.70
C LEU A 150 -15.50 -28.46 22.78
N SER A 151 -15.53 -27.99 21.53
CA SER A 151 -14.43 -28.14 20.56
C SER A 151 -13.69 -26.81 20.32
N VAL A 152 -12.42 -26.92 19.94
CA VAL A 152 -11.58 -25.77 19.57
C VAL A 152 -11.24 -25.88 18.09
N HIS A 153 -11.48 -24.82 17.33
CA HIS A 153 -11.11 -24.72 15.92
C HIS A 153 -10.18 -23.52 15.70
N LEU A 154 -9.20 -23.68 14.82
CA LEU A 154 -8.32 -22.60 14.38
C LEU A 154 -9.12 -21.62 13.51
N SER A 155 -9.19 -20.35 13.92
CA SER A 155 -9.81 -19.29 13.13
C SER A 155 -8.79 -18.17 12.87
N PRO A 156 -8.69 -17.64 11.64
CA PRO A 156 -7.86 -16.48 11.36
C PRO A 156 -8.39 -15.27 12.14
N ALA A 157 -7.54 -14.67 12.96
CA ALA A 157 -7.83 -13.43 13.69
C ALA A 157 -7.14 -12.25 12.98
N ASN A 158 -7.88 -11.15 12.81
CA ASN A 158 -7.29 -9.89 12.38
C ASN A 158 -6.66 -9.22 13.60
N GLU A 159 -5.33 -9.24 13.67
CA GLU A 159 -4.61 -8.52 14.71
C GLU A 159 -4.31 -7.10 14.25
N HIS A 160 -4.78 -6.12 15.01
CA HIS A 160 -4.42 -4.72 14.84
C HIS A 160 -3.22 -4.42 15.71
N LEU A 161 -2.01 -4.53 15.14
CA LEU A 161 -0.76 -4.25 15.82
C LEU A 161 -0.17 -2.93 15.37
N LEU A 162 0.33 -2.13 16.31
CA LEU A 162 1.18 -0.99 16.01
C LEU A 162 2.55 -1.51 15.53
N ARG A 163 2.81 -1.35 14.23
CA ARG A 163 4.07 -1.75 13.58
C ARG A 163 4.64 -0.55 12.82
N ARG A 164 5.96 -0.49 12.72
CA ARG A 164 6.63 0.44 11.80
C ARG A 164 6.38 -0.03 10.37
N VAL A 165 5.84 0.86 9.55
CA VAL A 165 5.59 0.64 8.12
C VAL A 165 6.60 1.45 7.29
N PRO A 166 6.98 0.97 6.10
CA PRO A 166 7.87 1.73 5.23
C PRO A 166 7.22 3.05 4.82
N ARG A 167 7.99 4.14 4.91
CA ARG A 167 7.61 5.46 4.41
C ARG A 167 8.79 6.05 3.64
N ILE A 168 8.49 6.76 2.56
CA ILE A 168 9.53 7.51 1.83
C ILE A 168 9.87 8.75 2.64
N ASP A 169 11.16 9.01 2.83
CA ASP A 169 11.65 10.15 3.60
C ASP A 169 12.15 11.27 2.67
N PHE A 170 11.22 12.08 2.18
CA PHE A 170 11.55 13.25 1.34
C PHE A 170 12.28 14.37 2.08
N SER A 171 12.42 14.27 3.42
CA SER A 171 13.18 15.23 4.22
C SER A 171 14.66 14.86 4.36
N SER A 172 15.13 13.88 3.57
CA SER A 172 16.52 13.41 3.56
C SER A 172 17.29 13.92 2.34
N ALA A 173 18.58 14.19 2.53
CA ALA A 173 19.52 14.53 1.47
C ALA A 173 19.85 13.36 0.51
N ASN A 174 19.32 12.15 0.74
CA ASN A 174 19.61 10.96 -0.06
C ASN A 174 19.17 11.04 -1.53
N PHE A 175 18.33 12.02 -1.89
CA PHE A 175 17.83 12.20 -3.25
C PHE A 175 18.75 13.04 -4.14
N VAL A 176 19.62 13.87 -3.53
CA VAL A 176 20.34 14.96 -4.19
C VAL A 176 21.83 14.84 -3.92
N ASN A 177 22.64 15.10 -4.95
CA ASN A 177 24.06 15.32 -4.80
C ASN A 177 24.36 16.82 -4.76
N PHE A 178 25.01 17.28 -3.69
CA PHE A 178 25.28 18.69 -3.46
C PHE A 178 26.72 19.06 -3.76
N LEU A 179 26.93 20.27 -4.29
CA LEU A 179 28.24 20.85 -4.49
C LEU A 179 28.42 22.05 -3.55
N SER A 180 29.29 21.92 -2.56
CA SER A 180 29.44 22.94 -1.51
C SER A 180 30.80 23.63 -1.56
N PHE A 181 30.79 24.95 -1.44
CA PHE A 181 31.98 25.80 -1.44
C PHE A 181 31.98 26.77 -0.26
N LYS A 182 33.17 27.16 0.18
CA LYS A 182 33.38 28.19 1.18
C LYS A 182 34.20 29.31 0.58
N LEU A 183 33.64 30.51 0.54
CA LEU A 183 34.31 31.71 0.08
C LEU A 183 34.72 32.54 1.30
N SER A 184 36.02 32.78 1.47
CA SER A 184 36.56 33.64 2.52
C SER A 184 37.03 34.95 1.91
N ASN A 185 36.54 36.08 2.40
CA ASN A 185 37.07 37.39 2.04
C ASN A 185 38.28 37.72 2.94
N PRO A 186 39.52 37.77 2.41
CA PRO A 186 40.72 37.96 3.21
C PRO A 186 40.82 39.35 3.83
N THR A 187 40.09 40.35 3.31
CA THR A 187 40.15 41.75 3.77
C THR A 187 39.16 42.03 4.90
N THR A 188 38.01 41.36 4.93
CA THR A 188 36.97 41.56 5.95
C THR A 188 36.88 40.41 6.97
N GLY A 189 37.60 39.31 6.75
CA GLY A 189 37.54 38.11 7.57
C GLY A 189 36.21 37.36 7.52
N ARG A 190 35.27 37.80 6.66
CA ARG A 190 33.95 37.18 6.52
C ARG A 190 34.02 35.93 5.67
N THR A 191 33.29 34.90 6.08
CA THR A 191 33.12 33.65 5.32
C THR A 191 31.69 33.52 4.84
N ALA A 192 31.52 33.30 3.55
CA ALA A 192 30.29 32.83 2.93
C ALA A 192 30.42 31.33 2.66
N TRP A 193 29.35 30.58 2.85
CA TRP A 193 29.21 29.23 2.34
C TRP A 193 28.08 29.21 1.33
N MET A 194 28.22 28.35 0.33
CA MET A 194 27.27 28.21 -0.75
C MET A 194 27.19 26.73 -1.10
N THR A 195 25.98 26.22 -1.22
CA THR A 195 25.69 24.84 -1.59
C THR A 195 24.78 24.85 -2.79
N TRP A 196 25.26 24.32 -3.91
CA TRP A 196 24.51 24.19 -5.16
C TRP A 196 23.91 22.80 -5.29
N TYR A 197 22.75 22.77 -5.94
CA TYR A 197 22.18 21.56 -6.52
C TYR A 197 23.15 21.05 -7.60
N GLY A 198 23.76 19.90 -7.37
CA GLY A 198 24.71 19.31 -8.31
C GLY A 198 23.99 18.44 -9.34
N SER A 199 23.35 17.37 -8.85
CA SER A 199 22.60 16.43 -9.68
C SER A 199 21.67 15.56 -8.84
N THR A 200 20.76 14.85 -9.50
CA THR A 200 20.03 13.74 -8.90
C THR A 200 20.99 12.63 -8.40
N ALA A 201 20.68 12.00 -7.27
CA ALA A 201 21.38 10.81 -6.78
C ALA A 201 21.19 9.58 -7.70
N PRO A 202 22.22 8.71 -7.88
CA PRO A 202 22.13 7.52 -8.74
C PRO A 202 20.98 6.56 -8.40
N GLU A 203 20.65 6.44 -7.12
CA GLU A 203 19.58 5.58 -6.60
C GLU A 203 18.19 6.07 -7.04
N THR A 204 17.98 7.39 -7.01
CA THR A 204 16.76 8.03 -7.51
C THR A 204 16.62 7.80 -9.01
N GLN A 205 17.69 7.99 -9.78
CA GLN A 205 17.69 7.71 -11.22
C GLN A 205 17.34 6.25 -11.52
N ARG A 206 17.92 5.30 -10.76
CA ARG A 206 17.65 3.87 -10.91
C ARG A 206 16.17 3.54 -10.67
N ILE A 207 15.57 4.12 -9.63
CA ILE A 207 14.15 3.91 -9.32
C ILE A 207 13.28 4.46 -10.44
N VAL A 208 13.51 5.71 -10.88
CA VAL A 208 12.71 6.34 -11.93
C VAL A 208 12.81 5.59 -13.25
N LYS A 209 14.02 5.21 -13.68
CA LYS A 209 14.24 4.41 -14.90
C LYS A 209 13.54 3.04 -14.80
N SER A 210 13.59 2.39 -13.65
CA SER A 210 12.92 1.09 -13.43
C SER A 210 11.39 1.20 -13.47
N VAL A 211 10.82 2.24 -12.84
CA VAL A 211 9.38 2.51 -12.85
C VAL A 211 8.91 2.85 -14.26
N ALA A 212 9.66 3.69 -14.99
CA ALA A 212 9.34 4.05 -16.37
C ALA A 212 9.38 2.84 -17.32
N ALA A 213 10.37 1.95 -17.17
CA ALA A 213 10.47 0.72 -17.96
C ALA A 213 9.36 -0.30 -17.66
N GLN A 214 8.90 -0.40 -16.40
CA GLN A 214 7.90 -1.41 -15.99
C GLN A 214 6.46 -0.90 -15.98
N GLY A 215 6.25 0.41 -15.84
CA GLY A 215 4.93 1.03 -15.67
C GLY A 215 4.23 0.62 -14.37
N LYS A 216 4.98 0.20 -13.34
CA LYS A 216 4.45 -0.30 -12.06
C LYS A 216 5.24 0.25 -10.88
N ILE A 217 4.58 0.35 -9.73
CA ILE A 217 5.22 0.70 -8.45
C ILE A 217 6.16 -0.45 -8.05
N LEU A 218 7.41 -0.13 -7.73
CA LEU A 218 8.40 -1.13 -7.32
C LEU A 218 8.00 -1.84 -6.02
N PRO A 219 8.36 -3.12 -5.83
CA PRO A 219 8.11 -3.84 -4.60
C PRO A 219 8.82 -3.19 -3.40
N MET A 220 8.08 -3.01 -2.30
CA MET A 220 8.61 -2.58 -1.01
C MET A 220 8.52 -3.73 -0.01
N GLU A 221 9.44 -3.74 0.96
CA GLU A 221 9.45 -4.77 2.00
C GLU A 221 8.27 -4.57 2.97
N PRO A 222 7.33 -5.53 3.07
CA PRO A 222 6.17 -5.39 3.95
C PRO A 222 6.53 -5.74 5.40
N PRO A 223 5.83 -5.16 6.39
CA PRO A 223 6.07 -5.44 7.81
C PRO A 223 5.70 -6.87 8.23
N ALA A 224 4.85 -7.55 7.44
CA ALA A 224 4.47 -8.95 7.59
C ALA A 224 3.93 -9.52 6.27
N VAL A 225 4.00 -10.85 6.11
CA VAL A 225 3.59 -11.60 4.89
C VAL A 225 2.14 -11.32 4.48
N LYS A 226 1.25 -11.11 5.46
CA LYS A 226 -0.13 -10.65 5.25
C LYS A 226 -0.34 -9.41 6.10
N SER A 227 -0.35 -8.25 5.45
CA SER A 227 -0.51 -6.98 6.14
C SER A 227 -1.27 -5.99 5.27
N SER A 228 -2.09 -5.17 5.93
CA SER A 228 -2.75 -4.06 5.28
C SER A 228 -2.70 -2.84 6.20
N TRP A 229 -2.43 -1.68 5.62
CA TRP A 229 -2.42 -0.41 6.35
C TRP A 229 -2.85 0.73 5.43
N SER A 230 -3.22 1.84 6.04
CA SER A 230 -3.46 3.10 5.34
C SER A 230 -2.54 4.16 5.92
N MET A 231 -2.05 5.07 5.09
CA MET A 231 -1.22 6.18 5.53
C MET A 231 -1.51 7.44 4.72
N GLU A 232 -1.25 8.58 5.36
CA GLU A 232 -1.28 9.89 4.74
C GLU A 232 0.14 10.44 4.67
N PHE A 233 0.54 10.94 3.50
CA PHE A 233 1.87 11.50 3.29
C PHE A 233 1.86 12.59 2.23
N HIS A 234 2.89 13.45 2.27
CA HIS A 234 3.13 14.45 1.24
C HIS A 234 4.16 13.93 0.25
N GLY A 235 3.97 14.20 -1.03
CA GLY A 235 4.86 13.76 -2.09
C GLY A 235 4.76 14.63 -3.35
N PRO A 236 5.70 14.48 -4.28
CA PRO A 236 5.63 15.20 -5.54
C PRO A 236 4.47 14.67 -6.40
N THR A 237 3.90 15.53 -7.22
CA THR A 237 2.90 15.17 -8.23
C THR A 237 3.12 15.98 -9.48
N LEU A 238 2.87 15.37 -10.63
CA LEU A 238 2.82 16.08 -11.91
C LEU A 238 1.36 16.37 -12.24
N VAL A 239 1.09 17.64 -12.53
CA VAL A 239 -0.19 18.09 -13.10
C VAL A 239 0.06 18.31 -14.58
N CYS A 240 -0.53 17.46 -15.41
CA CYS A 240 -0.31 17.46 -16.86
C CYS A 240 -1.60 17.80 -17.59
N ASP A 241 -1.56 18.82 -18.43
CA ASP A 241 -2.69 19.28 -19.23
C ASP A 241 -2.26 19.54 -20.68
N HIS A 242 -3.22 19.45 -21.60
CA HIS A 242 -2.99 19.85 -22.97
C HIS A 242 -2.81 21.37 -23.07
N VAL A 243 -1.87 21.77 -23.90
CA VAL A 243 -1.63 23.19 -24.18
C VAL A 243 -2.79 23.78 -24.98
N ASN A 244 -3.23 24.99 -24.63
CA ASN A 244 -4.30 25.71 -25.33
C ASN A 244 -3.99 25.86 -26.84
N ASN A 245 -5.03 25.82 -27.68
CA ASN A 245 -4.88 25.89 -29.15
C ASN A 245 -4.00 27.04 -29.64
N THR A 246 -4.15 28.25 -29.08
CA THR A 246 -3.33 29.41 -29.46
C THR A 246 -1.85 29.24 -29.14
N VAL A 247 -1.53 28.64 -27.99
CA VAL A 247 -0.15 28.36 -27.58
C VAL A 247 0.41 27.18 -28.39
N ASN A 248 -0.42 26.19 -28.70
CA ASN A 248 -0.08 25.09 -29.60
C ASN A 248 0.29 25.61 -31.00
N ASP A 249 -0.50 26.52 -31.57
CA ASP A 249 -0.20 27.17 -32.86
C ASP A 249 1.13 27.95 -32.81
N TYR A 250 1.44 28.58 -31.68
CA TYR A 250 2.71 29.28 -31.50
C TYR A 250 3.89 28.32 -31.42
N PHE A 251 3.76 27.23 -30.66
CA PHE A 251 4.81 26.22 -30.51
C PHE A 251 5.07 25.48 -31.83
N THR A 252 4.01 25.10 -32.55
CA THR A 252 4.13 24.46 -33.86
C THR A 252 4.78 25.38 -34.89
N GLN A 253 4.51 26.69 -34.85
CA GLN A 253 5.22 27.67 -35.67
C GLN A 253 6.72 27.75 -35.32
N ASN A 254 7.08 27.75 -34.04
CA ASN A 254 8.47 27.72 -33.59
C ASN A 254 9.21 26.46 -34.09
N VAL A 255 8.57 25.30 -33.98
CA VAL A 255 9.09 24.03 -34.51
C VAL A 255 9.24 24.08 -36.02
N ALA A 256 8.23 24.58 -36.75
CA ALA A 256 8.29 24.73 -38.20
C ALA A 256 9.44 25.64 -38.66
N GLN A 257 9.73 26.71 -37.91
CA GLN A 257 10.85 27.60 -38.21
C GLN A 257 12.21 26.91 -37.99
N ALA A 258 12.34 26.09 -36.95
CA ALA A 258 13.54 25.30 -36.70
C ALA A 258 13.78 24.26 -37.82
N MET A 259 12.71 23.63 -38.32
CA MET A 259 12.77 22.63 -39.39
C MET A 259 13.16 23.21 -40.76
N ASN A 260 12.86 24.49 -41.00
CA ASN A 260 13.19 25.17 -42.26
C ASN A 260 14.67 25.57 -42.38
N ASN A 261 15.51 25.27 -41.38
CA ASN A 261 16.94 25.56 -41.40
C ASN A 261 17.73 24.24 -41.51
N PRO A 262 17.95 23.69 -42.72
CA PRO A 262 18.62 22.42 -42.90
C PRO A 262 20.11 22.51 -42.52
N ILE A 263 20.66 21.40 -42.03
CA ILE A 263 22.12 21.30 -41.84
C ILE A 263 22.76 21.12 -43.20
N ILE A 264 23.63 22.05 -43.59
CA ILE A 264 24.36 22.04 -44.86
C ILE A 264 25.72 21.38 -44.64
N TYR A 265 26.01 20.29 -45.36
CA TYR A 265 27.30 19.65 -45.35
C TYR A 265 28.23 20.25 -46.42
N ALA A 266 29.52 20.31 -46.12
CA ALA A 266 30.55 20.86 -47.02
C ALA A 266 30.60 20.16 -48.40
N GLU A 267 30.09 18.93 -48.49
CA GLU A 267 30.05 18.12 -49.71
C GLU A 267 28.80 18.37 -50.58
N GLY A 268 27.99 19.39 -50.27
CA GLY A 268 26.81 19.77 -51.07
C GLY A 268 25.51 19.03 -50.73
N GLY A 269 25.47 18.33 -49.58
CA GLY A 269 24.26 17.68 -49.06
C GLY A 269 23.51 18.53 -48.05
N SER A 270 22.18 18.43 -48.01
CA SER A 270 21.31 19.08 -47.02
C SER A 270 20.54 18.04 -46.21
N LEU A 271 20.50 18.20 -44.88
CA LEU A 271 19.72 17.35 -43.97
C LEU A 271 18.51 18.09 -43.43
N TYR A 272 17.33 17.52 -43.67
CA TYR A 272 16.07 18.00 -43.15
C TYR A 272 15.64 17.15 -41.95
N HIS A 273 15.20 17.80 -40.88
CA HIS A 273 14.73 17.15 -39.66
C HIS A 273 13.21 17.21 -39.57
N ASN A 274 12.56 16.05 -39.49
CA ASN A 274 11.14 15.92 -39.22
C ASN A 274 10.94 15.38 -37.81
N TYR A 275 10.61 16.25 -36.86
CA TYR A 275 10.34 15.84 -35.48
C TYR A 275 9.06 15.02 -35.43
N ARG A 276 9.12 13.84 -34.81
CA ARG A 276 7.96 13.02 -34.44
C ARG A 276 7.68 13.10 -32.94
N TYR A 277 8.73 13.17 -32.14
CA TYR A 277 8.66 13.37 -30.69
C TYR A 277 9.65 14.44 -30.29
N LEU A 278 9.24 15.30 -29.36
CA LEU A 278 10.08 16.33 -28.77
C LEU A 278 9.74 16.50 -27.30
N SER A 279 10.75 16.53 -26.42
CA SER A 279 10.60 16.92 -25.02
C SER A 279 11.52 18.10 -24.72
N TRP A 280 11.09 19.06 -23.92
CA TRP A 280 11.92 20.18 -23.49
C TRP A 280 11.44 20.73 -22.14
N THR A 281 12.30 21.44 -21.43
CA THR A 281 11.95 22.20 -20.24
C THR A 281 11.82 23.69 -20.60
N PRO A 282 10.67 24.33 -20.30
CA PRO A 282 10.53 25.79 -20.41
C PRO A 282 11.51 26.53 -19.49
N ASP A 283 12.10 27.63 -19.99
CA ASP A 283 12.98 28.49 -19.18
C ASP A 283 12.18 29.54 -18.37
N SER A 284 11.01 29.93 -18.90
CA SER A 284 10.06 30.81 -18.21
C SER A 284 8.62 30.53 -18.66
N ASP A 285 7.65 31.04 -17.90
CA ASP A 285 6.22 30.95 -18.22
C ASP A 285 5.81 31.88 -19.38
N ASP A 286 6.70 32.75 -19.84
CA ASP A 286 6.43 33.62 -20.98
C ASP A 286 6.29 32.80 -22.27
N LEU A 287 5.51 33.33 -23.21
CA LEU A 287 5.25 32.65 -24.48
C LEU A 287 6.55 32.31 -25.25
N ILE A 288 7.59 33.15 -25.12
CA ILE A 288 8.90 32.94 -25.76
C ILE A 288 9.76 31.95 -24.96
N GLY A 289 9.76 32.04 -23.62
CA GLY A 289 10.53 31.15 -22.75
C GLY A 289 10.01 29.70 -22.73
N SER A 290 8.75 29.53 -23.10
CA SER A 290 8.07 28.22 -23.15
C SER A 290 8.19 27.48 -24.48
N THR A 291 8.69 28.12 -25.55
CA THR A 291 8.88 27.44 -26.84
C THR A 291 10.02 26.43 -26.81
N PRO A 292 9.93 25.34 -27.61
CA PRO A 292 10.98 24.33 -27.65
C PRO A 292 12.31 24.83 -28.18
N PHE A 293 12.32 25.65 -29.22
CA PHE A 293 13.56 26.15 -29.83
C PHE A 293 13.77 27.63 -29.54
N TYR A 294 15.03 28.00 -29.30
CA TYR A 294 15.47 29.39 -29.23
C TYR A 294 16.54 29.66 -30.30
N GLN A 295 16.65 30.92 -30.70
CA GLN A 295 17.65 31.35 -31.66
C GLN A 295 18.93 31.74 -30.96
N PHE A 296 20.06 31.31 -31.50
CA PHE A 296 21.37 31.81 -31.11
C PHE A 296 22.17 32.14 -32.37
N GLN A 297 23.17 33.00 -32.22
CA GLN A 297 24.03 33.41 -33.32
C GLN A 297 25.45 32.92 -33.06
N GLU A 298 26.01 32.19 -34.01
CA GLU A 298 27.39 31.74 -33.97
C GLU A 298 28.05 32.11 -35.30
N ASN A 299 29.14 32.85 -35.25
CA ASN A 299 29.88 33.32 -36.44
C ASN A 299 29.02 34.04 -37.48
N GLY A 300 28.00 34.79 -37.05
CA GLY A 300 27.11 35.55 -37.94
C GLY A 300 25.90 34.76 -38.46
N THR A 301 25.91 33.43 -38.37
CA THR A 301 24.80 32.57 -38.81
C THR A 301 23.79 32.37 -37.68
N ARG A 302 22.50 32.54 -37.99
CA ARG A 302 21.41 32.27 -37.04
C ARG A 302 21.10 30.77 -37.02
N MET A 303 21.19 30.17 -35.85
CA MET A 303 20.90 28.76 -35.63
C MET A 303 19.81 28.58 -34.59
N TRP A 304 19.09 27.46 -34.68
CA TRP A 304 18.07 27.07 -33.73
C TRP A 304 18.64 25.99 -32.82
N ARG A 305 18.50 26.17 -31.51
CA ARG A 305 18.84 25.13 -30.53
C ARG A 305 17.58 24.74 -29.77
N LEU A 306 17.42 23.43 -29.58
CA LEU A 306 16.41 22.90 -28.66
C LEU A 306 16.81 23.33 -27.24
N ARG A 307 15.83 23.78 -26.45
CA ARG A 307 16.05 24.11 -25.04
C ARG A 307 16.51 22.88 -24.25
N SER A 308 17.08 23.16 -23.08
CA SER A 308 17.60 22.12 -22.19
C SER A 308 16.55 21.06 -21.90
N PHE A 309 17.03 19.87 -21.56
CA PHE A 309 16.21 18.80 -21.03
C PHE A 309 16.30 18.73 -19.49
N GLN A 310 17.21 19.51 -18.90
CA GLN A 310 17.41 19.59 -17.47
C GLN A 310 16.37 20.57 -16.91
N PRO A 311 15.60 20.21 -15.87
CA PRO A 311 14.64 21.14 -15.26
C PRO A 311 15.38 22.27 -14.56
N GLY A 312 15.07 23.50 -14.94
CA GLY A 312 15.75 24.71 -14.48
C GLY A 312 16.31 25.52 -15.65
N PRO A 313 16.60 26.81 -15.45
CA PRO A 313 17.16 27.68 -16.49
C PRO A 313 18.50 27.10 -16.95
N GLY A 314 18.48 26.43 -18.09
CA GLY A 314 19.69 25.85 -18.67
C GLY A 314 20.60 26.96 -19.14
N SER A 315 21.80 27.07 -18.54
CA SER A 315 23.13 27.42 -19.09
C SER A 315 23.32 28.34 -20.31
N VAL A 316 22.30 29.02 -20.83
CA VAL A 316 22.38 29.81 -22.06
C VAL A 316 22.70 31.26 -21.76
N ASP A 317 22.30 31.79 -20.61
CA ASP A 317 22.66 33.14 -20.14
C ASP A 317 22.70 33.17 -18.59
N SER A 318 23.63 32.42 -17.99
CA SER A 318 23.78 32.23 -16.54
C SER A 318 24.22 33.47 -15.74
N PHE A 319 23.93 34.68 -16.22
CA PHE A 319 24.19 35.93 -15.49
C PHE A 319 22.96 36.84 -15.35
N ASN A 320 21.87 36.59 -16.08
CA ASN A 320 20.69 37.48 -16.08
C ASN A 320 19.37 36.80 -15.72
N GLN A 321 19.27 35.47 -15.74
CA GLN A 321 18.11 34.77 -15.19
C GLN A 321 18.31 34.55 -13.70
N THR A 322 17.30 34.94 -12.91
CA THR A 322 17.24 34.76 -11.46
C THR A 322 17.10 33.28 -11.13
N ALA A 323 18.18 32.53 -11.27
CA ALA A 323 18.32 31.32 -10.52
C ALA A 323 18.20 31.69 -9.03
N ILE A 324 17.27 31.04 -8.34
CA ILE A 324 16.88 31.47 -7.00
C ILE A 324 17.92 30.93 -6.03
N ASP A 325 18.96 31.71 -5.78
CA ASP A 325 19.82 31.49 -4.62
C ASP A 325 19.03 31.82 -3.36
N LEU A 326 18.67 30.79 -2.60
CA LEU A 326 17.96 30.95 -1.35
C LEU A 326 18.92 31.52 -0.31
N ASN A 327 18.52 32.64 0.27
CA ASN A 327 19.27 33.36 1.30
C ASN A 327 18.33 33.76 2.45
N PRO A 328 18.85 34.24 3.59
CA PRO A 328 18.02 34.60 4.74
C PRO A 328 16.95 35.68 4.49
N ARG A 329 17.09 36.53 3.46
CA ARG A 329 16.06 37.50 3.07
C ARG A 329 15.00 36.90 2.15
N ASN A 330 15.34 35.83 1.45
CA ASN A 330 14.48 35.14 0.50
C ASN A 330 14.53 33.62 0.74
N PRO A 331 13.97 33.14 1.86
CA PRO A 331 14.22 31.77 2.34
C PRO A 331 13.51 30.69 1.53
N LEU A 332 12.45 31.03 0.77
CA LEU A 332 11.64 30.14 -0.09
C LEU A 332 10.87 31.05 -1.06
N ASN A 333 11.33 31.17 -2.30
CA ASN A 333 10.72 32.06 -3.28
C ASN A 333 9.56 31.34 -4.01
N GLU A 334 8.43 32.02 -4.20
CA GLU A 334 7.27 31.55 -4.99
C GLU A 334 7.55 31.73 -6.49
N GLY A 335 8.53 31.00 -7.03
CA GLY A 335 8.79 30.98 -8.47
C GLY A 335 7.81 30.11 -9.23
N SER A 336 7.82 30.20 -10.56
CA SER A 336 7.07 29.29 -11.43
C SER A 336 7.41 27.82 -11.13
N PRO A 337 6.42 26.91 -11.12
CA PRO A 337 6.69 25.50 -10.88
C PRO A 337 7.61 24.92 -11.96
N LEU A 338 8.51 24.01 -11.56
CA LEU A 338 9.29 23.20 -12.48
C LEU A 338 8.37 22.46 -13.45
N SER A 339 8.67 22.52 -14.74
CA SER A 339 7.81 21.93 -15.76
C SER A 339 8.60 21.23 -16.87
N VAL A 340 7.92 20.29 -17.53
CA VAL A 340 8.39 19.61 -18.73
C VAL A 340 7.26 19.60 -19.75
N SER A 341 7.60 19.86 -21.00
CA SER A 341 6.66 19.81 -22.12
C SER A 341 7.05 18.69 -23.06
N VAL A 342 6.05 17.98 -23.56
CA VAL A 342 6.19 16.88 -24.52
C VAL A 342 5.28 17.17 -25.70
N ALA A 343 5.82 17.09 -26.91
CA ALA A 343 5.09 17.22 -28.16
C ALA A 343 5.22 15.96 -29.01
N ILE A 344 4.10 15.50 -29.53
CA ILE A 344 4.00 14.39 -30.48
C ILE A 344 3.42 14.95 -31.77
N PHE A 345 4.14 14.69 -32.86
CA PHE A 345 3.81 15.21 -34.18
C PHE A 345 3.39 14.07 -35.10
N PRO A 346 2.32 14.24 -35.89
CA PRO A 346 1.88 13.22 -36.82
C PRO A 346 2.91 12.97 -37.92
N PRO A 347 3.00 11.73 -38.43
CA PRO A 347 3.90 11.40 -39.51
C PRO A 347 3.55 12.19 -40.76
N VAL A 348 4.54 12.87 -41.33
CA VAL A 348 4.40 13.57 -42.60
C VAL A 348 4.52 12.52 -43.73
N PRO A 349 3.53 12.41 -44.64
CA PRO A 349 3.64 11.52 -45.78
C PRO A 349 4.86 11.88 -46.64
N GLY A 350 5.57 10.87 -47.13
CA GLY A 350 6.81 11.03 -47.88
C GLY A 350 6.67 12.04 -49.02
N CYS A 351 7.55 13.03 -49.06
CA CYS A 351 7.50 14.10 -50.05
C CYS A 351 8.59 13.87 -51.11
N ASN A 352 8.22 14.02 -52.39
CA ASN A 352 9.16 13.85 -53.50
C ASN A 352 9.79 15.18 -53.96
N ASP A 353 9.27 16.32 -53.48
CA ASP A 353 9.76 17.67 -53.78
C ASP A 353 10.01 18.45 -52.48
N SER A 354 11.17 19.11 -52.40
CA SER A 354 11.64 19.87 -51.22
C SER A 354 10.73 21.07 -50.85
N ASP A 355 10.15 21.76 -51.84
CA ASP A 355 9.25 22.91 -51.58
C ASP A 355 7.82 22.46 -51.18
N GLY A 356 7.37 21.31 -51.68
CA GLY A 356 6.08 20.71 -51.33
C GLY A 356 6.07 20.06 -49.94
N ALA A 357 7.22 19.53 -49.51
CA ALA A 357 7.43 18.93 -48.20
C ALA A 357 7.22 19.95 -47.08
N SER A 358 7.89 21.10 -47.15
CA SER A 358 7.84 22.14 -46.12
C SER A 358 6.44 22.77 -45.93
N LYS A 359 5.61 22.80 -46.98
CA LYS A 359 4.23 23.32 -46.93
C LYS A 359 3.24 22.31 -46.36
N ARG A 360 3.29 21.03 -46.80
CA ARG A 360 2.42 19.96 -46.26
C ARG A 360 2.76 19.59 -44.81
N GLN A 361 4.03 19.75 -44.46
CA GLN A 361 4.49 19.58 -43.09
C GLN A 361 3.92 20.65 -42.15
N ARG A 362 3.89 21.92 -42.58
CA ARG A 362 3.23 23.01 -41.85
C ARG A 362 1.74 22.76 -41.62
N SER A 363 1.02 22.23 -42.62
CA SER A 363 -0.41 21.94 -42.45
C SER A 363 -0.69 20.79 -41.48
N ASN A 364 0.23 19.83 -41.33
CA ASN A 364 0.05 18.68 -40.45
C ASN A 364 0.43 18.97 -38.99
N LEU A 365 1.26 20.00 -38.74
CA LEU A 365 1.67 20.36 -37.38
C LEU A 365 0.49 20.82 -36.50
N HIS A 366 -0.60 21.36 -37.05
CA HIS A 366 -1.79 21.74 -36.26
C HIS A 366 -2.50 20.54 -35.59
N GLN A 367 -2.19 19.31 -36.00
CA GLN A 367 -2.70 18.08 -35.38
C GLN A 367 -1.74 17.54 -34.30
N SER A 368 -0.71 18.31 -33.91
CA SER A 368 0.21 17.89 -32.87
C SER A 368 -0.42 17.93 -31.49
N GLU A 369 -0.12 16.92 -30.68
CA GLU A 369 -0.48 16.88 -29.27
C GLU A 369 0.69 17.40 -28.45
N ILE A 370 0.46 18.52 -27.75
CA ILE A 370 1.44 19.08 -26.82
C ILE A 370 0.85 19.02 -25.41
N ILE A 371 1.60 18.38 -24.53
CA ILE A 371 1.26 18.19 -23.11
C ILE A 371 2.29 18.97 -22.29
N HIS A 372 1.79 19.78 -21.36
CA HIS A 372 2.61 20.52 -20.41
C HIS A 372 2.37 19.96 -19.01
N CYS A 373 3.45 19.57 -18.32
CA CYS A 373 3.41 18.98 -16.99
C CYS A 373 4.17 19.85 -16.00
N SER A 374 3.51 20.31 -14.93
CA SER A 374 4.11 21.08 -13.83
C SER A 374 4.25 20.25 -12.55
N LEU A 375 5.32 20.49 -11.80
CA LEU A 375 5.63 19.84 -10.53
C LEU A 375 4.96 20.57 -9.36
N HIS A 376 4.14 19.83 -8.62
CA HIS A 376 3.46 20.31 -7.43
C HIS A 376 3.72 19.39 -6.24
N ASN A 377 3.64 19.97 -5.04
CA ASN A 377 3.45 19.22 -3.81
C ASN A 377 2.00 18.71 -3.75
N ALA A 378 1.79 17.51 -3.24
CA ALA A 378 0.45 16.96 -3.02
C ALA A 378 0.38 16.15 -1.72
N SER A 379 -0.81 16.13 -1.12
CA SER A 379 -1.15 15.21 -0.04
C SER A 379 -1.83 13.97 -0.61
N TYR A 380 -1.40 12.80 -0.17
CA TYR A 380 -1.89 11.50 -0.60
C TYR A 380 -2.47 10.73 0.57
N GLN A 381 -3.66 10.16 0.37
CA GLN A 381 -4.22 9.13 1.24
C GLN A 381 -4.14 7.78 0.52
N ALA A 382 -3.26 6.90 0.97
CA ALA A 382 -2.97 5.64 0.29
C ALA A 382 -3.27 4.41 1.16
N SER A 383 -3.74 3.35 0.51
CA SER A 383 -4.02 2.03 1.08
C SER A 383 -3.05 1.01 0.50
N PHE A 384 -2.45 0.24 1.40
CA PHE A 384 -1.45 -0.78 1.12
C PHE A 384 -2.02 -2.13 1.51
N ASN A 385 -1.97 -3.09 0.61
CA ASN A 385 -2.39 -4.45 0.85
C ASN A 385 -1.34 -5.42 0.32
N TYR A 386 -0.77 -6.22 1.24
CA TYR A 386 0.23 -7.22 0.95
C TYR A 386 -0.28 -8.59 1.33
N ILE A 387 -0.36 -9.48 0.34
CA ILE A 387 -0.79 -10.86 0.53
C ILE A 387 0.22 -11.78 -0.13
N ASN A 388 1.01 -12.49 0.67
CA ASN A 388 1.96 -13.50 0.19
C ASN A 388 2.92 -12.98 -0.90
N GLY A 389 3.37 -11.73 -0.78
CA GLY A 389 4.24 -11.08 -1.76
C GLY A 389 3.54 -10.35 -2.90
N ASP A 390 2.21 -10.47 -3.05
CA ASP A 390 1.43 -9.60 -3.96
C ASP A 390 1.26 -8.23 -3.31
N GLN A 391 1.80 -7.18 -3.94
CA GLN A 391 1.71 -5.78 -3.51
C GLN A 391 0.60 -5.07 -4.28
N ARG A 392 -0.42 -4.60 -3.57
CA ARG A 392 -1.46 -3.72 -4.13
C ARG A 392 -1.50 -2.41 -3.36
N ILE A 393 -1.19 -1.32 -4.07
CA ILE A 393 -1.19 0.04 -3.52
C ILE A 393 -2.25 0.82 -4.29
N SER A 394 -3.14 1.46 -3.56
CA SER A 394 -4.20 2.30 -4.11
C SER A 394 -4.18 3.66 -3.46
N VAL A 395 -4.20 4.72 -4.27
CA VAL A 395 -4.37 6.09 -3.79
C VAL A 395 -5.87 6.37 -3.76
N LYS A 396 -6.42 6.61 -2.57
CA LYS A 396 -7.84 6.90 -2.35
C LYS A 396 -8.18 8.35 -2.65
N ASP A 397 -7.33 9.26 -2.14
CA ASP A 397 -7.47 10.69 -2.33
C ASP A 397 -6.10 11.32 -2.60
N ARG A 398 -6.10 12.34 -3.46
CA ARG A 398 -4.93 13.12 -3.83
C ARG A 398 -5.32 14.59 -3.92
N LYS A 399 -4.76 15.41 -3.03
CA LYS A 399 -4.96 16.85 -3.02
C LYS A 399 -3.69 17.56 -3.50
N VAL A 400 -3.77 18.23 -4.65
CA VAL A 400 -2.69 19.10 -5.14
C VAL A 400 -2.59 20.34 -4.25
N LEU A 401 -1.37 20.71 -3.88
CA LEU A 401 -1.04 21.84 -3.02
C LEU A 401 -0.27 22.90 -3.84
N ASN A 402 0.86 23.37 -3.34
CA ASN A 402 1.68 24.40 -3.98
C ASN A 402 2.57 23.85 -5.10
N GLY A 403 2.93 24.70 -6.07
CA GLY A 403 3.98 24.40 -7.04
C GLY A 403 5.36 24.32 -6.38
N ILE A 404 6.28 23.61 -7.03
CA ILE A 404 7.68 23.49 -6.61
C ILE A 404 8.56 24.17 -7.66
N SER A 405 9.18 25.28 -7.28
CA SER A 405 10.07 26.06 -8.13
C SER A 405 11.49 25.46 -8.16
N TYR A 406 12.27 25.85 -9.17
CA TYR A 406 13.68 25.45 -9.25
C TYR A 406 14.51 26.14 -8.16
N ILE A 407 15.35 25.35 -7.49
CA ILE A 407 16.33 25.80 -6.50
C ILE A 407 17.70 25.47 -7.05
N GLU A 408 18.48 26.49 -7.40
CA GLU A 408 19.86 26.33 -7.85
C GLU A 408 20.81 26.15 -6.67
N GLY A 409 20.66 26.99 -5.65
CA GLY A 409 21.63 27.10 -4.59
C GLY A 409 21.05 27.63 -3.30
N ILE A 410 21.77 27.37 -2.22
CA ILE A 410 21.51 27.88 -0.89
C ILE A 410 22.79 28.55 -0.41
N SER A 411 22.68 29.76 0.11
CA SER A 411 23.81 30.54 0.61
C SER A 411 23.46 31.27 1.90
N ASN A 412 24.41 31.42 2.82
CA ASN A 412 24.25 32.38 3.93
C ASN A 412 24.64 33.80 3.55
N ALA A 413 25.08 34.04 2.33
CA ALA A 413 25.41 35.35 1.83
C ALA A 413 24.40 35.78 0.77
N ASP A 414 24.02 37.05 0.84
CA ASP A 414 23.31 37.73 -0.22
C ASP A 414 24.37 38.22 -1.23
N LEU A 415 24.32 37.64 -2.43
CA LEU A 415 25.31 37.86 -3.49
C LEU A 415 25.22 39.27 -4.09
N ASP A 416 24.04 39.89 -4.07
CA ASP A 416 23.81 41.23 -4.60
C ASP A 416 24.38 42.30 -3.65
N THR A 417 24.22 42.09 -2.34
CA THR A 417 24.68 43.04 -1.32
C THR A 417 26.05 42.69 -0.72
N GLY A 418 26.58 41.50 -0.98
CA GLY A 418 27.82 40.97 -0.41
C GLY A 418 27.77 40.76 1.11
N LEU A 419 26.57 40.77 1.72
CA LEU A 419 26.37 40.59 3.15
C LEU A 419 26.24 39.09 3.49
N SER A 420 27.09 38.63 4.43
CA SER A 420 27.00 37.28 5.01
C SER A 420 26.23 37.34 6.33
N TYR A 421 25.29 36.42 6.52
CA TYR A 421 24.43 36.31 7.69
C TYR A 421 24.87 35.14 8.58
N SER A 422 24.78 35.35 9.88
CA SER A 422 25.07 34.33 10.90
C SER A 422 23.87 33.42 11.20
N ASN A 423 22.64 33.89 10.98
CA ASN A 423 21.44 33.10 11.17
C ASN A 423 21.14 32.26 9.91
N VAL A 424 21.32 30.95 10.03
CA VAL A 424 21.13 29.97 8.94
C VAL A 424 19.97 28.98 9.24
N SER A 425 19.07 29.35 10.14
CA SER A 425 17.96 28.48 10.57
C SER A 425 17.07 28.00 9.42
N PHE A 426 16.92 28.79 8.35
CA PHE A 426 16.12 28.44 7.17
C PHE A 426 16.65 27.19 6.43
N MET A 427 17.94 26.88 6.51
CA MET A 427 18.54 25.68 5.91
C MET A 427 18.00 24.38 6.53
N TYR A 428 17.67 24.43 7.81
CA TYR A 428 17.15 23.28 8.55
C TYR A 428 15.64 23.12 8.38
N SER A 429 15.01 23.93 7.52
CA SER A 429 13.61 23.79 7.16
C SER A 429 13.39 22.46 6.42
N PRO A 430 12.57 21.53 6.94
CA PRO A 430 12.27 20.28 6.25
C PRO A 430 11.70 20.50 4.84
N ARG A 431 10.94 21.60 4.65
CA ARG A 431 10.33 21.97 3.38
C ARG A 431 11.36 22.23 2.27
N LEU A 432 12.54 22.72 2.64
CA LEU A 432 13.60 22.99 1.68
C LEU A 432 14.17 21.69 1.11
N ILE A 433 14.49 20.73 1.99
CA ILE A 433 14.98 19.41 1.59
C ILE A 433 13.91 18.61 0.85
N GLU A 434 12.64 18.73 1.25
CA GLU A 434 11.51 18.16 0.52
C GLU A 434 11.43 18.71 -0.92
N SER A 435 11.55 20.03 -1.09
CA SER A 435 11.51 20.67 -2.41
C SER A 435 12.67 20.23 -3.31
N LEU A 436 13.89 20.15 -2.75
CA LEU A 436 15.07 19.64 -3.46
C LEU A 436 14.92 18.15 -3.83
N SER A 437 14.33 17.34 -2.94
CA SER A 437 14.01 15.95 -3.23
C SER A 437 13.00 15.84 -4.37
N TYR A 438 11.95 16.67 -4.37
CA TYR A 438 10.96 16.70 -5.45
C TYR A 438 11.57 17.16 -6.78
N GLN A 439 12.44 18.17 -6.76
CA GLN A 439 13.20 18.64 -7.93
C GLN A 439 14.06 17.53 -8.53
N SER A 440 14.78 16.76 -7.72
CA SER A 440 15.59 15.64 -8.22
C SER A 440 14.78 14.51 -8.85
N ILE A 441 13.59 14.23 -8.31
CA ILE A 441 12.67 13.26 -8.91
C ILE A 441 12.17 13.77 -10.27
N MET A 442 11.87 15.06 -10.37
CA MET A 442 11.50 15.71 -11.63
C MET A 442 12.65 15.73 -12.64
N GLU A 443 13.90 15.96 -12.21
CA GLU A 443 15.08 15.87 -13.08
C GLU A 443 15.27 14.46 -13.62
N ALA A 444 15.25 13.44 -12.76
CA ALA A 444 15.35 12.05 -13.18
C ALA A 444 14.23 11.64 -14.14
N PHE A 445 13.01 12.13 -13.91
CA PHE A 445 11.87 11.86 -14.77
C PHE A 445 12.00 12.58 -16.12
N SER A 446 12.43 13.84 -16.11
CA SER A 446 12.67 14.63 -17.30
C SER A 446 13.81 14.05 -18.13
N GLU A 447 14.85 13.49 -17.50
CA GLU A 447 15.93 12.74 -18.19
C GLU A 447 15.37 11.53 -18.95
N VAL A 448 14.38 10.82 -18.39
CA VAL A 448 13.75 9.69 -19.08
C VAL A 448 12.96 10.15 -20.32
N LEU A 449 12.22 11.25 -20.20
CA LEU A 449 11.47 11.85 -21.31
C LEU A 449 12.36 12.57 -22.32
N SER A 450 13.55 12.98 -21.90
CA SER A 450 14.44 13.85 -22.66
C SER A 450 14.77 13.29 -24.03
N GLY A 451 14.96 14.22 -24.97
CA GLY A 451 15.40 13.92 -26.31
C GLY A 451 14.33 14.11 -27.38
N MET A 452 14.60 13.54 -28.54
CA MET A 452 13.79 13.70 -29.74
C MET A 452 13.78 12.42 -30.58
N ILE A 453 12.68 12.23 -31.32
CA ILE A 453 12.61 11.25 -32.39
C ILE A 453 12.49 12.05 -33.68
N THR A 454 13.46 11.89 -34.58
CA THR A 454 13.47 12.60 -35.86
C THR A 454 13.49 11.63 -37.02
N ALA A 455 12.61 11.86 -38.00
CA ALA A 455 12.78 11.29 -39.33
C ALA A 455 13.65 12.28 -40.12
N ALA A 456 14.87 11.85 -40.43
CA ALA A 456 15.83 12.66 -41.16
C ALA A 456 15.79 12.32 -42.64
N GLU A 457 15.77 13.35 -43.49
CA GLU A 457 15.85 13.21 -44.94
C GLU A 457 17.10 13.91 -45.43
N PHE A 458 18.07 13.12 -45.91
CA PHE A 458 19.30 13.63 -46.49
C PHE A 458 19.13 13.72 -48.00
N VAL A 459 19.33 14.92 -48.54
CA VAL A 459 19.25 15.19 -49.99
C VAL A 459 20.63 15.63 -50.46
N ALA A 460 21.21 14.87 -51.38
CA ALA A 460 22.44 15.24 -52.09
C ALA A 460 22.19 15.34 -53.59
N GLN A 461 22.82 16.32 -54.23
CA GLN A 461 22.85 16.45 -55.69
C GLN A 461 24.16 15.90 -56.23
N ASP A 462 24.08 15.15 -57.34
CA ASP A 462 25.27 14.74 -58.09
C ASP A 462 26.01 15.99 -58.65
N GLN A 463 27.31 15.89 -58.90
CA GLN A 463 28.19 16.98 -59.37
C GLN A 463 27.73 17.61 -60.70
N LYS A 464 26.85 16.94 -61.44
CA LYS A 464 26.23 17.42 -62.69
C LYS A 464 24.83 18.05 -62.51
N GLY A 465 24.27 18.04 -61.29
CA GLY A 465 22.94 18.57 -60.97
C GLY A 465 21.75 17.75 -61.47
N ASP A 466 21.98 16.58 -62.07
CA ASP A 466 20.99 15.83 -62.85
C ASP A 466 20.24 14.76 -62.02
N GLN A 467 20.82 14.32 -60.89
CA GLN A 467 20.24 13.31 -60.00
C GLN A 467 20.27 13.77 -58.54
N THR A 468 19.13 13.65 -57.86
CA THR A 468 18.96 13.88 -56.42
C THR A 468 18.89 12.53 -55.70
N VAL A 469 19.84 12.27 -54.82
CA VAL A 469 19.80 11.09 -53.94
C VAL A 469 19.14 11.49 -52.63
N THR A 470 18.06 10.79 -52.28
CA THR A 470 17.30 11.02 -51.04
C THR A 470 17.41 9.80 -50.13
N ILE A 471 18.02 9.97 -48.95
CA ILE A 471 18.13 8.92 -47.94
C ILE A 471 17.24 9.29 -46.76
N ARG A 472 16.36 8.36 -46.36
CA ARG A 472 15.48 8.53 -45.20
C ARG A 472 15.96 7.64 -44.07
N GLY A 473 16.17 8.24 -42.90
CA GLY A 473 16.53 7.54 -41.67
C GLY A 473 15.63 7.96 -40.52
N LEU A 474 15.43 7.07 -39.55
CA LEU A 474 14.80 7.42 -38.28
C LEU A 474 15.91 7.46 -37.22
N GLN A 475 16.06 8.60 -36.57
CA GLN A 475 17.00 8.80 -35.47
C GLN A 475 16.23 8.84 -34.16
N LEU A 476 16.55 7.89 -33.28
CA LEU A 476 15.98 7.76 -31.94
C LEU A 476 17.01 8.32 -30.94
N ASN A 477 16.84 9.57 -30.53
CA ASN A 477 17.72 10.20 -29.54
C ASN A 477 16.92 10.52 -28.27
N THR A 478 16.33 9.50 -27.65
CA THR A 478 15.56 9.62 -26.41
C THR A 478 15.44 8.26 -25.74
N THR A 479 15.36 8.22 -24.40
CA THR A 479 15.14 6.97 -23.68
C THR A 479 13.68 6.57 -23.56
N VAL A 480 12.73 7.46 -23.92
CA VAL A 480 11.28 7.23 -23.83
C VAL A 480 10.87 5.95 -24.59
N VAL A 481 11.57 5.63 -25.68
CA VAL A 481 11.34 4.43 -26.51
C VAL A 481 11.52 3.11 -25.76
N SER A 482 12.27 3.10 -24.66
CA SER A 482 12.49 1.92 -23.82
C SER A 482 11.54 1.84 -22.61
N THR A 483 10.57 2.75 -22.54
CA THR A 483 9.63 2.87 -21.42
C THR A 483 8.23 2.36 -21.77
N LYS A 484 7.42 2.12 -20.74
CA LYS A 484 5.99 1.84 -20.91
C LYS A 484 5.17 3.00 -21.43
N LEU A 485 5.74 4.20 -21.52
CA LEU A 485 5.05 5.35 -22.11
C LEU A 485 4.81 5.16 -23.60
N MET A 486 5.60 4.33 -24.30
CA MET A 486 5.34 3.99 -25.71
C MET A 486 4.04 3.22 -25.94
N ASP A 487 3.49 2.56 -24.91
CA ASP A 487 2.22 1.82 -25.01
C ASP A 487 0.98 2.73 -24.86
N THR A 488 1.18 4.02 -24.55
CA THR A 488 0.11 5.00 -24.34
C THR A 488 -0.59 5.37 -25.65
N LYS A 489 -1.76 6.04 -25.59
CA LYS A 489 -2.55 6.35 -26.79
C LYS A 489 -1.88 7.44 -27.62
N GLU A 490 -1.31 8.41 -26.92
CA GLU A 490 -0.62 9.59 -27.42
C GLU A 490 0.58 9.16 -28.28
N MET A 491 1.33 8.15 -27.83
CA MET A 491 2.49 7.60 -28.55
C MET A 491 2.14 6.69 -29.74
N LYS A 492 0.86 6.30 -29.94
CA LYS A 492 0.45 5.48 -31.11
C LYS A 492 0.55 6.22 -32.43
N ILE A 493 0.69 7.54 -32.39
CA ILE A 493 0.80 8.40 -33.56
C ILE A 493 2.21 8.34 -34.17
N LEU A 494 3.23 7.94 -33.38
CA LEU A 494 4.63 7.79 -33.80
C LEU A 494 4.85 6.61 -34.76
#